data_AF-A0A7G2M0H3-F1
#
_entry.id   AF-A0A7G2M0H3-F1
#
_cell.length_a   1.000
_cell.length_b   1.000
_cell.length_c   1.000
_cell.angle_alpha   90.00
_cell.angle_beta   90.00
_cell.angle_gamma   90.00
#
_symmetry.space_group_name_H-M   'P 1'
#
loop_
_entity.id
_entity.type
_entity.pdbx_description
1 polymer ?
#
loop_
_entity_poly.entity_id
_entity_poly.type
_entity_poly.pdbx_seq_one_letter_code
_entity_poly.pdbx_strand_id
1 'polypeptide(L)'
;FDYLRDNMKSNLSDMLQHGHNFAIVDEVDSILIDEARTPLIISGPSQDRSEMYQIIDTLIPSLTEEHYELDEKTRNVTFTDEGNEFLEEQLRARDLIEEGMTLYDPESTTIVHHVNQGLRAHKLFQRDKDYIVRDGAVTLIDEFTGRMMPGRRLSDGLHQAIEAKEGVDIQPENVTLASVTFQNYFRLYDKLGGMTGTALTEAEEFAEIYGLGVVEVPTNVPIARVDEDDAVYRTAREKYEAMIEKVKEAHAKGQPCLVGTTSIEKSEQLSAMLTADGIAHNVLNARQHEQEAQIIADAGKLGAVTIATNMAGRGTDIVLGGSWMA
;
A
#
# COMPACT_ATOMS: atom_id res chain seq x y z
N PHE A 1 -1.71 -3.58 14.38
CA PHE A 1 -3.18 -3.47 14.26
C PHE A 1 -3.92 -3.51 15.60
N ASP A 2 -3.58 -4.39 16.55
CA ASP A 2 -4.24 -4.41 17.87
C ASP A 2 -4.21 -3.06 18.58
N TYR A 3 -3.05 -2.40 18.62
CA TYR A 3 -2.91 -1.03 19.09
C TYR A 3 -3.94 -0.06 18.49
N LEU A 4 -4.12 -0.08 17.16
CA LEU A 4 -5.10 0.77 16.49
C LEU A 4 -6.53 0.40 16.89
N ARG A 5 -6.83 -0.91 16.98
CA ARG A 5 -8.16 -1.39 17.41
C ARG A 5 -8.47 -0.98 18.84
N ASP A 6 -7.51 -1.06 19.75
CA ASP A 6 -7.70 -0.67 21.14
C ASP A 6 -7.98 0.83 21.29
N ASN A 7 -7.36 1.68 20.47
CA ASN A 7 -7.64 3.12 20.43
C ASN A 7 -9.00 3.49 19.81
N MET A 8 -9.71 2.53 19.19
CA MET A 8 -11.07 2.74 18.66
C MET A 8 -12.17 2.16 19.56
N LYS A 9 -11.82 1.48 20.66
CA LYS A 9 -12.80 0.87 21.56
C LYS A 9 -13.39 1.90 22.52
N SER A 10 -14.69 1.78 22.79
CA SER A 10 -15.40 2.72 23.68
C SER A 10 -15.18 2.42 25.16
N ASN A 11 -14.91 1.17 25.53
CA ASN A 11 -14.71 0.76 26.92
C ASN A 11 -13.30 0.21 27.15
N LEU A 12 -12.74 0.53 28.32
CA LEU A 12 -11.44 0.02 28.76
C LEU A 12 -11.42 -1.51 28.91
N SER A 13 -12.55 -2.13 29.25
CA SER A 13 -12.68 -3.59 29.39
C SER A 13 -12.46 -4.36 28.10
N ASP A 14 -12.62 -3.68 26.96
CA ASP A 14 -12.57 -4.31 25.65
C ASP A 14 -11.13 -4.31 25.09
N MET A 15 -10.21 -3.52 25.68
CA MET A 15 -8.81 -3.42 25.24
C MET A 15 -8.07 -4.76 25.37
N LEU A 16 -7.22 -5.08 24.39
CA LEU A 16 -6.45 -6.32 24.35
C LEU A 16 -5.01 -6.13 24.86
N GLN A 17 -4.40 -4.99 24.56
CA GLN A 17 -3.05 -4.65 24.96
C GLN A 17 -3.03 -4.03 26.37
N HIS A 18 -1.97 -4.30 27.12
CA HIS A 18 -1.77 -3.78 28.49
C HIS A 18 -0.60 -2.80 28.57
N GLY A 19 -0.35 -2.05 27.49
CA GLY A 19 0.78 -1.12 27.35
C GLY A 19 1.95 -1.67 26.55
N HIS A 20 3.03 -0.88 26.46
CA HIS A 20 4.20 -1.15 25.61
C HIS A 20 5.47 -1.20 26.48
N ASN A 21 5.77 -2.36 27.05
CA ASN A 21 6.90 -2.51 27.99
C ASN A 21 8.23 -2.79 27.26
N PHE A 22 8.35 -3.95 26.61
CA PHE A 22 9.57 -4.34 25.91
C PHE A 22 9.24 -5.04 24.58
N ALA A 23 9.86 -4.57 23.50
CA ALA A 23 9.84 -5.23 22.20
C ALA A 23 11.26 -5.65 21.79
N ILE A 24 11.39 -6.89 21.33
CA ILE A 24 12.56 -7.36 20.58
C ILE A 24 12.11 -7.58 19.14
N VAL A 25 12.64 -6.79 18.22
CA VAL A 25 12.31 -6.85 16.81
C VAL A 25 13.33 -7.76 16.12
N ASP A 26 12.87 -8.91 15.65
CA ASP A 26 13.65 -9.71 14.72
C ASP A 26 13.67 -9.00 13.37
N GLU A 27 14.78 -9.11 12.65
CA GLU A 27 14.95 -8.50 11.33
C GLU A 27 14.73 -6.97 11.35
N VAL A 28 15.37 -6.34 12.32
CA VAL A 28 15.11 -4.96 12.73
C VAL A 28 15.37 -3.92 11.63
N ASP A 29 16.31 -4.16 10.73
CA ASP A 29 16.57 -3.32 9.54
C ASP A 29 15.38 -3.31 8.59
N SER A 30 14.82 -4.46 8.26
CA SER A 30 13.64 -4.49 7.39
C SER A 30 12.41 -3.84 8.03
N ILE A 31 12.18 -4.05 9.32
CA ILE A 31 10.95 -3.53 9.96
C ILE A 31 11.07 -2.04 10.29
N LEU A 32 12.21 -1.61 10.83
CA LEU A 32 12.39 -0.26 11.36
C LEU A 32 13.06 0.71 10.38
N ILE A 33 13.58 0.24 9.25
CA ILE A 33 14.14 1.07 8.17
C ILE A 33 13.31 0.91 6.89
N ASP A 34 13.27 -0.29 6.30
CA ASP A 34 12.63 -0.50 4.99
C ASP A 34 11.10 -0.30 5.05
N GLU A 35 10.45 -0.91 6.04
CA GLU A 35 8.99 -0.84 6.22
C GLU A 35 8.54 0.30 7.13
N ALA A 36 9.49 1.05 7.72
CA ALA A 36 9.24 2.05 8.76
C ALA A 36 8.19 3.09 8.37
N ARG A 37 8.19 3.45 7.08
CA ARG A 37 7.36 4.51 6.48
C ARG A 37 5.99 4.00 6.02
N THR A 38 5.79 2.69 5.91
CA THR A 38 4.51 2.13 5.49
C THR A 38 3.51 2.23 6.66
N PRO A 39 2.42 3.01 6.54
CA PRO A 39 1.46 3.15 7.62
C PRO A 39 0.59 1.90 7.72
N LEU A 40 0.37 1.43 8.95
CA LEU A 40 -0.73 0.54 9.26
C LEU A 40 -2.00 1.37 9.32
N ILE A 41 -3.00 1.02 8.52
CA ILE A 41 -4.25 1.78 8.38
C ILE A 41 -5.43 0.85 8.65
N ILE A 42 -6.34 1.27 9.52
CA ILE A 42 -7.69 0.69 9.58
C ILE A 42 -8.63 1.66 8.89
N SER A 43 -9.16 1.21 7.76
CA SER A 43 -10.24 1.89 7.07
C SER A 43 -11.57 1.26 7.45
N GLY A 44 -12.61 2.06 7.50
CA GLY A 44 -13.97 1.60 7.67
C GLY A 44 -14.91 2.30 6.71
N PRO A 45 -16.13 1.77 6.54
CA PRO A 45 -17.16 2.49 5.83
C PRO A 45 -17.42 3.80 6.56
N SER A 46 -17.43 4.90 5.81
CA SER A 46 -17.99 6.16 6.30
C SER A 46 -19.46 5.96 6.69
N GLN A 47 -19.99 6.87 7.51
CA GLN A 47 -21.45 6.95 7.63
C GLN A 47 -22.04 7.10 6.23
N ASP A 48 -23.06 6.31 5.93
CA ASP A 48 -23.73 6.38 4.64
C ASP A 48 -24.36 7.77 4.49
N ARG A 49 -23.74 8.58 3.64
CA ARG A 49 -24.18 9.94 3.29
C ARG A 49 -24.73 9.99 1.87
N SER A 50 -25.13 8.85 1.33
CA SER A 50 -25.71 8.76 -0.02
C SER A 50 -26.91 9.69 -0.17
N GLU A 51 -27.76 9.81 0.85
CA GLU A 51 -28.88 10.76 0.86
C GLU A 51 -28.42 12.21 0.71
N MET A 52 -27.33 12.62 1.37
CA MET A 52 -26.78 13.97 1.27
C MET A 52 -26.30 14.26 -0.16
N TYR A 53 -25.59 13.32 -0.78
CA TYR A 53 -25.15 13.45 -2.18
C TYR A 53 -26.34 13.54 -3.14
N GLN A 54 -27.40 12.76 -2.93
CA GLN A 54 -28.62 12.83 -3.74
C GLN A 54 -29.34 14.17 -3.59
N ILE A 55 -29.50 14.68 -2.36
CA ILE A 55 -30.16 15.97 -2.14
C ILE A 55 -29.35 17.09 -2.79
N ILE A 56 -28.04 17.10 -2.62
CA ILE A 56 -27.16 18.10 -3.23
C ILE A 56 -27.16 17.98 -4.75
N ASP A 57 -27.20 16.78 -5.30
CA ASP A 57 -27.31 16.59 -6.74
C ASP A 57 -28.56 17.26 -7.33
N THR A 58 -29.70 17.23 -6.62
CA THR A 58 -30.91 17.96 -7.06
C THR A 58 -30.77 19.47 -6.97
N LEU A 59 -29.85 19.97 -6.14
CA LEU A 59 -29.63 21.40 -5.91
C LEU A 59 -28.72 22.02 -6.98
N ILE A 60 -27.62 21.36 -7.32
CA ILE A 60 -26.58 21.91 -8.21
C ILE A 60 -27.13 22.40 -9.58
N PRO A 61 -28.08 21.72 -10.24
CA PRO A 61 -28.68 22.19 -11.50
C PRO A 61 -29.43 23.53 -11.40
N SER A 62 -29.83 23.96 -10.20
CA SER A 62 -30.49 25.26 -10.00
C SER A 62 -29.52 26.45 -10.02
N LEU A 63 -28.21 26.20 -9.99
CA LEU A 63 -27.19 27.24 -10.02
C LEU A 63 -26.98 27.79 -11.44
N THR A 64 -26.97 29.11 -11.55
CA THR A 64 -26.66 29.85 -12.79
C THR A 64 -25.17 30.17 -12.88
N GLU A 65 -24.70 30.67 -14.03
CA GLU A 65 -23.31 31.08 -14.23
C GLU A 65 -22.87 32.25 -13.31
N GLU A 66 -23.82 32.98 -12.73
CA GLU A 66 -23.55 34.07 -11.76
C GLU A 66 -23.17 33.52 -10.38
N HIS A 67 -23.54 32.28 -10.08
CA HIS A 67 -23.35 31.66 -8.76
C HIS A 67 -21.99 30.95 -8.60
N TYR A 68 -21.20 30.81 -9.66
CA TYR A 68 -19.90 30.14 -9.59
C TYR A 68 -18.89 30.69 -10.59
N GLU A 69 -17.61 30.63 -10.24
CA GLU A 69 -16.50 30.91 -11.13
C GLU A 69 -15.81 29.61 -11.53
N LEU A 70 -15.60 29.43 -12.85
CA LEU A 70 -14.89 28.30 -13.41
C LEU A 70 -13.51 28.74 -13.92
N ASP A 71 -12.45 28.18 -13.34
CA ASP A 71 -11.11 28.30 -13.88
C ASP A 71 -10.75 27.03 -14.65
N GLU A 72 -10.93 27.08 -15.98
CA GLU A 72 -10.60 25.98 -16.88
C GLU A 72 -9.09 25.66 -16.92
N LYS A 73 -8.22 26.64 -16.62
CA LYS A 73 -6.76 26.42 -16.65
C LYS A 73 -6.30 25.61 -15.46
N THR A 74 -6.87 25.88 -14.27
CA THR A 74 -6.53 25.14 -13.05
C THR A 74 -7.50 24.00 -12.76
N ARG A 75 -8.53 23.81 -13.60
CA ARG A 75 -9.63 22.85 -13.40
C ARG A 75 -10.23 23.02 -12.00
N ASN A 76 -10.49 24.26 -11.62
CA ASN A 76 -11.08 24.61 -10.33
C ASN A 76 -12.42 25.30 -10.52
N VAL A 77 -13.31 25.13 -9.55
CA VAL A 77 -14.60 25.81 -9.52
C VAL A 77 -14.88 26.26 -8.09
N THR A 78 -15.31 27.51 -7.94
CA THR A 78 -15.59 28.13 -6.64
C THR A 78 -16.91 28.88 -6.69
N PHE A 79 -17.62 28.94 -5.57
CA PHE A 79 -18.84 29.75 -5.46
C PHE A 79 -18.50 31.24 -5.40
N THR A 80 -19.32 32.06 -6.04
CA THR A 80 -19.32 33.52 -5.85
C THR A 80 -20.04 33.88 -4.54
N ASP A 81 -19.91 35.13 -4.10
CA ASP A 81 -20.66 35.62 -2.94
C ASP A 81 -22.18 35.48 -3.15
N GLU A 82 -22.67 35.84 -4.35
CA GLU A 82 -24.08 35.65 -4.75
C GLU A 82 -24.48 34.17 -4.77
N GLY A 83 -23.57 33.29 -5.21
CA GLY A 83 -23.79 31.85 -5.18
C GLY A 83 -23.89 31.28 -3.78
N ASN A 84 -23.09 31.79 -2.83
CA ASN A 84 -23.15 31.40 -1.42
C ASN A 84 -24.47 31.84 -0.78
N GLU A 85 -24.92 33.08 -1.03
CA GLU A 85 -26.22 33.57 -0.53
C GLU A 85 -27.38 32.72 -1.07
N PHE A 86 -27.38 32.44 -2.39
CA PHE A 86 -28.39 31.58 -3.01
C PHE A 86 -28.37 30.16 -2.42
N LEU A 87 -27.18 29.60 -2.20
CA LEU A 87 -27.01 28.29 -1.57
C LEU A 87 -27.60 28.24 -0.17
N GLU A 88 -27.34 29.25 0.66
CA GLU A 88 -27.90 29.31 2.01
C GLU A 88 -29.42 29.28 2.00
N GLU A 89 -30.07 30.06 1.14
CA GLU A 89 -31.53 30.06 1.02
C GLU A 89 -32.06 28.69 0.60
N GLN A 90 -31.41 28.05 -0.38
CA GLN A 90 -31.82 26.75 -0.88
C GLN A 90 -31.58 25.61 0.11
N LEU A 91 -30.51 25.67 0.89
CA LEU A 91 -30.18 24.68 1.92
C LEU A 91 -31.12 24.83 3.12
N ARG A 92 -31.47 26.05 3.53
CA ARG A 92 -32.51 26.32 4.54
C ARG A 92 -33.88 25.82 4.09
N ALA A 93 -34.25 26.05 2.84
CA ALA A 93 -35.54 25.57 2.30
C ALA A 93 -35.67 24.03 2.27
N ARG A 94 -34.56 23.30 2.41
CA ARG A 94 -34.50 21.83 2.44
C ARG A 94 -34.21 21.28 3.85
N ASP A 95 -34.30 22.12 4.88
CA ASP A 95 -34.01 21.78 6.28
C ASP A 95 -32.60 21.18 6.49
N LEU A 96 -31.62 21.55 5.65
CA LEU A 96 -30.24 21.06 5.75
C LEU A 96 -29.37 21.92 6.68
N ILE A 97 -29.75 23.17 6.92
CA ILE A 97 -29.05 24.12 7.80
C ILE A 97 -30.09 24.80 8.70
N GLU A 98 -29.78 24.99 9.99
CA GLU A 98 -30.70 25.63 10.96
C GLU A 98 -30.94 27.11 10.65
N GLU A 99 -32.07 27.63 11.12
CA GLU A 99 -32.47 29.02 10.90
C GLU A 99 -31.49 29.99 11.60
N GLY A 100 -30.74 30.75 10.80
CA GLY A 100 -29.73 31.70 11.29
C GLY A 100 -28.27 31.21 11.21
N MET A 101 -28.04 29.97 10.78
CA MET A 101 -26.70 29.46 10.47
C MET A 101 -26.27 29.85 9.05
N THR A 102 -24.97 30.05 8.88
CA THR A 102 -24.29 30.44 7.64
C THR A 102 -23.38 29.32 7.14
N LEU A 103 -22.94 29.42 5.89
CA LEU A 103 -21.94 28.48 5.33
C LEU A 103 -20.55 28.62 5.98
N TYR A 104 -20.30 29.71 6.70
CA TYR A 104 -19.02 29.96 7.36
C TYR A 104 -18.92 29.37 8.77
N ASP A 105 -20.03 28.87 9.31
CA ASP A 105 -20.05 28.27 10.64
C ASP A 105 -19.34 26.91 10.66
N PRO A 106 -18.57 26.57 11.72
CA PRO A 106 -17.86 25.29 11.83
C PRO A 106 -18.75 24.06 11.60
N GLU A 107 -20.00 24.13 12.05
CA GLU A 107 -21.02 23.09 11.91
C GLU A 107 -21.42 22.85 10.45
N SER A 108 -21.32 23.86 9.59
CA SER A 108 -21.67 23.80 8.15
C SER A 108 -20.57 23.19 7.28
N THR A 109 -19.36 22.95 7.81
CA THR A 109 -18.17 22.46 7.08
C THR A 109 -18.47 21.20 6.26
N THR A 110 -19.25 20.28 6.83
CA THR A 110 -19.63 19.03 6.14
C THR A 110 -20.47 19.31 4.90
N ILE A 111 -21.47 20.18 5.00
CA ILE A 111 -22.40 20.49 3.90
C ILE A 111 -21.66 21.26 2.80
N VAL A 112 -20.86 22.26 3.19
CA VAL A 112 -20.00 23.02 2.28
C VAL A 112 -19.09 22.10 1.48
N HIS A 113 -18.51 21.10 2.13
CA HIS A 113 -17.69 20.10 1.46
C HIS A 113 -18.48 19.34 0.38
N HIS A 114 -19.66 18.79 0.71
CA HIS A 114 -20.45 18.01 -0.26
C HIS A 114 -20.97 18.88 -1.42
N VAL A 115 -21.39 20.11 -1.13
CA VAL A 115 -21.86 21.06 -2.15
C VAL A 115 -20.74 21.41 -3.13
N ASN A 116 -19.51 21.62 -2.63
CA ASN A 116 -18.34 21.83 -3.49
C ASN A 116 -18.04 20.61 -4.38
N GLN A 117 -18.11 19.38 -3.83
CA GLN A 117 -17.91 18.17 -4.66
C GLN A 117 -19.03 18.01 -5.69
N GLY A 118 -20.27 18.34 -5.35
CA GLY A 118 -21.39 18.38 -6.29
C GLY A 118 -21.16 19.36 -7.44
N LEU A 119 -20.74 20.59 -7.13
CA LEU A 119 -20.42 21.59 -8.16
C LEU A 119 -19.29 21.12 -9.08
N ARG A 120 -18.22 20.57 -8.50
CA ARG A 120 -17.10 19.99 -9.27
C ARG A 120 -17.58 18.86 -10.18
N ALA A 121 -18.35 17.91 -9.67
CA ALA A 121 -18.88 16.79 -10.45
C ALA A 121 -19.76 17.26 -11.63
N HIS A 122 -20.56 18.30 -11.44
CA HIS A 122 -21.42 18.85 -12.49
C HIS A 122 -20.66 19.68 -13.53
N LYS A 123 -19.73 20.53 -13.10
CA LYS A 123 -19.11 21.55 -13.97
C LYS A 123 -17.75 21.13 -14.55
N LEU A 124 -16.96 20.35 -13.82
CA LEU A 124 -15.60 19.96 -14.23
C LEU A 124 -15.50 18.57 -14.86
N PHE A 125 -16.45 17.68 -14.57
CA PHE A 125 -16.42 16.29 -15.04
C PHE A 125 -17.55 16.03 -16.03
N GLN A 126 -17.19 15.66 -17.24
CA GLN A 126 -18.13 15.40 -18.33
C GLN A 126 -18.17 13.91 -18.65
N ARG A 127 -19.40 13.40 -18.80
CA ARG A 127 -19.65 12.05 -19.30
C ARG A 127 -19.09 11.89 -20.71
N ASP A 128 -18.55 10.71 -21.01
CA ASP A 128 -17.91 10.34 -22.27
C ASP A 128 -16.60 11.09 -22.58
N LYS A 129 -16.10 11.91 -21.63
CA LYS A 129 -14.80 12.58 -21.70
C LYS A 129 -13.92 12.21 -20.49
N ASP A 130 -14.39 12.53 -19.28
CA ASP A 130 -13.64 12.29 -18.04
C ASP A 130 -14.00 10.93 -17.41
N TYR A 131 -15.22 10.45 -17.64
CA TYR A 131 -15.72 9.17 -17.14
C TYR A 131 -16.81 8.61 -18.04
N ILE A 132 -17.11 7.32 -17.87
CA ILE A 132 -18.27 6.64 -18.47
C ILE A 132 -19.05 5.92 -17.38
N VAL A 133 -20.34 5.70 -17.64
CA VAL A 133 -21.21 4.87 -16.80
C VAL A 133 -21.42 3.54 -17.52
N ARG A 134 -21.00 2.45 -16.90
CA ARG A 134 -21.13 1.09 -17.46
C ARG A 134 -21.51 0.11 -16.36
N ASP A 135 -22.45 -0.78 -16.65
CA ASP A 135 -22.94 -1.80 -15.71
C ASP A 135 -23.42 -1.22 -14.37
N GLY A 136 -23.95 0.01 -14.39
CA GLY A 136 -24.36 0.70 -13.17
C GLY A 136 -23.19 1.12 -12.28
N ALA A 137 -22.03 1.43 -12.85
CA ALA A 137 -20.88 1.97 -12.13
C ALA A 137 -20.15 3.05 -12.95
N VAL A 138 -19.59 4.04 -12.25
CA VAL A 138 -18.76 5.10 -12.87
C VAL A 138 -17.33 4.58 -13.04
N THR A 139 -16.80 4.65 -14.26
CA THR A 139 -15.41 4.30 -14.59
C THR A 139 -14.70 5.51 -15.20
N LEU A 140 -13.57 5.89 -14.63
CA LEU A 140 -12.77 7.02 -15.12
C LEU A 140 -12.07 6.70 -16.44
N ILE A 141 -11.93 7.73 -17.28
CA ILE A 141 -11.13 7.67 -18.51
C ILE A 141 -9.81 8.40 -18.28
N ASP A 142 -8.72 7.81 -18.75
CA ASP A 142 -7.43 8.47 -18.81
C ASP A 142 -7.44 9.53 -19.92
N GLU A 143 -7.24 10.79 -19.55
CA GLU A 143 -7.29 11.95 -20.45
C GLU A 143 -6.23 11.90 -21.57
N PHE A 144 -5.10 11.21 -21.35
CA PHE A 144 -4.03 11.10 -22.34
C PHE A 144 -4.21 9.93 -23.30
N THR A 145 -4.72 8.80 -22.79
CA THR A 145 -4.78 7.55 -23.55
C THR A 145 -6.18 7.16 -24.00
N GLY A 146 -7.22 7.79 -23.46
CA GLY A 146 -8.62 7.43 -23.66
C GLY A 146 -9.00 6.06 -23.09
N ARG A 147 -8.13 5.45 -22.30
CA ARG A 147 -8.36 4.11 -21.72
C ARG A 147 -9.21 4.21 -20.46
N MET A 148 -10.09 3.22 -20.30
CA MET A 148 -10.82 3.02 -19.06
C MET A 148 -9.86 2.61 -17.94
N MET A 149 -10.03 3.21 -16.75
CA MET A 149 -9.27 2.89 -15.55
C MET A 149 -10.16 2.18 -14.51
N PRO A 150 -10.49 0.89 -14.71
CA PRO A 150 -11.31 0.15 -13.77
C PRO A 150 -10.61 0.04 -12.40
N GLY A 151 -11.39 0.22 -11.33
CA GLY A 151 -10.89 0.19 -9.95
C GLY A 151 -10.30 1.52 -9.43
N ARG A 152 -10.05 2.50 -10.30
CA ARG A 152 -9.64 3.84 -9.88
C ARG A 152 -10.87 4.67 -9.50
N ARG A 153 -10.91 5.16 -8.26
CA ARG A 153 -11.92 6.11 -7.77
C ARG A 153 -11.27 7.47 -7.48
N LEU A 154 -12.08 8.53 -7.54
CA LEU A 154 -11.67 9.85 -7.06
C LEU A 154 -11.85 9.90 -5.55
N SER A 155 -10.93 10.56 -4.84
CA SER A 155 -10.97 10.72 -3.39
C SER A 155 -11.88 11.88 -2.98
N ASP A 156 -12.07 12.06 -1.66
CA ASP A 156 -12.63 13.28 -1.08
C ASP A 156 -14.11 13.49 -1.46
N GLY A 157 -14.87 12.39 -1.55
CA GLY A 157 -16.29 12.42 -1.89
C GLY A 157 -16.64 12.74 -3.36
N LEU A 158 -15.65 13.06 -4.21
CA LEU A 158 -15.89 13.48 -5.58
C LEU A 158 -16.45 12.36 -6.46
N HIS A 159 -16.02 11.11 -6.25
CA HIS A 159 -16.54 9.99 -7.02
C HIS A 159 -18.01 9.71 -6.69
N GLN A 160 -18.38 9.83 -5.41
CA GLN A 160 -19.75 9.71 -4.93
C GLN A 160 -20.65 10.81 -5.50
N ALA A 161 -20.14 12.04 -5.61
CA ALA A 161 -20.86 13.13 -6.26
C ALA A 161 -21.13 12.86 -7.77
N ILE A 162 -20.20 12.20 -8.48
CA ILE A 162 -20.42 11.78 -9.88
C ILE A 162 -21.41 10.60 -9.95
N GLU A 163 -21.33 9.64 -9.03
CA GLU A 163 -22.29 8.54 -8.92
C GLU A 163 -23.72 9.08 -8.70
N ALA A 164 -23.88 10.07 -7.82
CA ALA A 164 -25.16 10.76 -7.58
C ALA A 164 -25.68 11.47 -8.84
N LYS A 165 -24.82 12.25 -9.51
CA LYS A 165 -25.13 12.96 -10.76
C LYS A 165 -25.65 12.07 -11.86
N GLU A 166 -25.13 10.85 -11.96
CA GLU A 166 -25.52 9.90 -13.01
C GLU A 166 -26.67 8.97 -12.56
N GLY A 167 -27.19 9.14 -11.35
CA GLY A 167 -28.26 8.30 -10.78
C GLY A 167 -27.83 6.85 -10.54
N VAL A 168 -26.55 6.63 -10.25
CA VAL A 168 -25.94 5.32 -10.03
C VAL A 168 -25.88 5.02 -8.52
N ASP A 169 -25.75 3.74 -8.16
CA ASP A 169 -25.58 3.33 -6.76
C ASP A 169 -24.32 3.97 -6.15
N ILE A 170 -24.52 4.79 -5.12
CA ILE A 170 -23.45 5.56 -4.48
C ILE A 170 -22.72 4.63 -3.52
N GLN A 171 -21.45 4.37 -3.82
CA GLN A 171 -20.66 3.50 -2.95
C GLN A 171 -20.11 4.32 -1.77
N PRO A 172 -20.32 3.86 -0.51
CA PRO A 172 -19.82 4.57 0.65
C PRO A 172 -18.31 4.74 0.57
N GLU A 173 -17.82 5.91 0.96
CA GLU A 173 -16.39 6.17 1.03
C GLU A 173 -15.76 5.30 2.13
N ASN A 174 -14.58 4.75 1.86
CA ASN A 174 -13.74 4.20 2.92
C ASN A 174 -12.92 5.33 3.51
N VAL A 175 -13.17 5.66 4.77
CA VAL A 175 -12.40 6.66 5.51
C VAL A 175 -11.33 5.97 6.34
N THR A 176 -10.19 6.62 6.49
CA THR A 176 -9.16 6.16 7.43
C THR A 176 -9.61 6.48 8.84
N LEU A 177 -9.94 5.45 9.63
CA LEU A 177 -10.39 5.61 11.01
C LEU A 177 -9.21 5.75 11.98
N ALA A 178 -8.15 4.99 11.73
CA ALA A 178 -6.95 5.03 12.55
C ALA A 178 -5.72 4.66 11.70
N SER A 179 -4.59 5.31 11.96
CA SER A 179 -3.32 4.99 11.32
C SER A 179 -2.13 5.17 12.27
N VAL A 180 -1.08 4.37 12.07
CA VAL A 180 0.21 4.53 12.75
C VAL A 180 1.30 3.95 11.84
N THR A 181 2.47 4.59 11.79
CA THR A 181 3.65 4.01 11.13
C THR A 181 4.36 3.03 12.07
N PHE A 182 5.12 2.07 11.53
CA PHE A 182 5.93 1.18 12.37
C PHE A 182 6.89 1.97 13.24
N GLN A 183 7.53 2.99 12.67
CA GLN A 183 8.43 3.87 13.40
C GLN A 183 7.77 4.47 14.65
N ASN A 184 6.59 5.08 14.51
CA ASN A 184 5.91 5.70 15.65
C ASN A 184 5.37 4.68 16.63
N TYR A 185 4.92 3.52 16.16
CA TYR A 185 4.43 2.45 17.03
C TYR A 185 5.54 1.87 17.92
N PHE A 186 6.72 1.56 17.38
CA PHE A 186 7.82 0.98 18.16
C PHE A 186 8.44 1.97 19.15
N ARG A 187 8.34 3.28 18.88
CA ARG A 187 8.73 4.33 19.85
C ARG A 187 7.85 4.41 21.09
N LEU A 188 6.68 3.75 21.10
CA LEU A 188 5.82 3.69 22.28
C LEU A 188 6.36 2.76 23.38
N TYR A 189 7.31 1.87 23.05
CA TYR A 189 7.84 0.90 24.01
C TYR A 189 8.86 1.52 24.95
N ASP A 190 8.75 1.23 26.25
CA ASP A 190 9.70 1.68 27.28
C ASP A 190 11.12 1.16 27.00
N LYS A 191 11.20 -0.07 26.49
CA LYS A 191 12.44 -0.70 26.04
C LYS A 191 12.26 -1.25 24.64
N LEU A 192 13.26 -1.03 23.79
CA LEU A 192 13.33 -1.58 22.44
C LEU A 192 14.68 -2.25 22.25
N GLY A 193 14.67 -3.40 21.57
CA GLY A 193 15.85 -4.10 21.10
C GLY A 193 15.55 -4.77 19.77
N GLY A 194 16.58 -5.25 19.10
CA GLY A 194 16.40 -6.00 17.86
C GLY A 194 17.63 -6.78 17.46
N MET A 195 17.46 -7.61 16.45
CA MET A 195 18.52 -8.45 15.87
C MET A 195 18.38 -8.47 14.35
N THR A 196 19.52 -8.53 13.67
CA THR A 196 19.61 -8.67 12.20
C THR A 196 21.06 -9.00 11.84
N GLY A 197 21.29 -9.48 10.61
CA GLY A 197 22.62 -9.68 10.05
C GLY A 197 23.29 -8.40 9.52
N THR A 198 22.54 -7.31 9.29
CA THR A 198 22.98 -6.19 8.44
C THR A 198 22.80 -4.77 9.02
N ALA A 199 22.71 -4.61 10.34
CA ALA A 199 22.41 -3.31 10.97
C ALA A 199 23.54 -2.27 10.99
N LEU A 200 24.80 -2.63 10.69
CA LEU A 200 25.93 -1.71 10.88
C LEU A 200 25.88 -0.48 9.96
N THR A 201 25.37 -0.61 8.74
CA THR A 201 25.25 0.51 7.80
C THR A 201 24.19 1.51 8.25
N GLU A 202 23.13 1.03 8.90
CA GLU A 202 21.99 1.84 9.35
C GLU A 202 22.12 2.30 10.82
N ALA A 203 23.30 2.16 11.43
CA ALA A 203 23.51 2.41 12.85
C ALA A 203 23.22 3.86 13.27
N GLU A 204 23.51 4.83 12.40
CA GLU A 204 23.21 6.24 12.65
C GLU A 204 21.70 6.50 12.68
N GLU A 205 20.95 5.93 11.72
CA GLU A 205 19.50 6.04 11.65
C GLU A 205 18.82 5.36 12.85
N PHE A 206 19.31 4.19 13.27
CA PHE A 206 18.84 3.52 14.49
C PHE A 206 19.03 4.36 15.75
N ALA A 207 20.18 5.02 15.88
CA ALA A 207 20.47 5.86 17.03
C ALA A 207 19.63 7.14 17.03
N GLU A 208 19.48 7.79 15.87
CA GLU A 208 18.74 9.06 15.75
C GLU A 208 17.23 8.86 15.95
N ILE A 209 16.64 7.84 15.32
CA ILE A 209 15.19 7.65 15.29
C ILE A 209 14.68 6.90 16.53
N TYR A 210 15.41 5.86 16.95
CA TYR A 210 14.94 4.91 17.97
C TYR A 210 15.79 4.93 19.25
N GLY A 211 16.91 5.67 19.28
CA GLY A 211 17.85 5.61 20.40
C GLY A 211 18.51 4.25 20.56
N LEU A 212 18.59 3.46 19.48
CA LEU A 212 19.18 2.12 19.47
C LEU A 212 20.64 2.16 19.06
N GLY A 213 21.51 1.59 19.90
CA GLY A 213 22.89 1.32 19.52
C GLY A 213 23.03 -0.01 18.78
N VAL A 214 23.91 -0.06 17.78
CA VAL A 214 24.24 -1.29 17.06
C VAL A 214 25.56 -1.85 17.59
N VAL A 215 25.57 -3.15 17.91
CA VAL A 215 26.76 -3.87 18.34
C VAL A 215 26.95 -5.07 17.41
N GLU A 216 28.10 -5.12 16.73
CA GLU A 216 28.48 -6.29 15.95
C GLU A 216 28.88 -7.43 16.88
N VAL A 217 28.11 -8.53 16.82
CA VAL A 217 28.43 -9.76 17.56
C VAL A 217 29.34 -10.63 16.68
N PRO A 218 30.52 -11.06 17.17
CA PRO A 218 31.43 -11.87 16.37
C PRO A 218 30.79 -13.21 16.01
N THR A 219 31.07 -13.70 14.81
CA THR A 219 30.60 -15.00 14.36
C THR A 219 31.24 -16.13 15.19
N ASN A 220 30.49 -17.22 15.40
CA ASN A 220 31.00 -18.39 16.11
C ASN A 220 32.20 -19.06 15.39
N VAL A 221 32.23 -18.96 14.06
CA VAL A 221 33.29 -19.51 13.20
C VAL A 221 33.74 -18.43 12.21
N PRO A 222 35.04 -18.34 11.86
CA PRO A 222 35.51 -17.44 10.82
C PRO A 222 34.79 -17.66 9.48
N ILE A 223 34.41 -16.57 8.82
CA ILE A 223 33.72 -16.61 7.53
C ILE A 223 34.72 -17.05 6.44
N ALA A 224 34.43 -18.16 5.77
CA ALA A 224 35.20 -18.68 4.64
C ALA A 224 34.50 -18.46 3.29
N ARG A 225 33.37 -17.73 3.27
CA ARG A 225 32.61 -17.39 2.05
C ARG A 225 33.49 -16.51 1.15
N VAL A 226 33.49 -16.81 -0.15
CA VAL A 226 34.14 -16.00 -1.18
C VAL A 226 33.05 -15.21 -1.88
N ASP A 227 33.10 -13.89 -1.74
CA ASP A 227 32.21 -12.96 -2.44
C ASP A 227 32.91 -12.49 -3.73
N GLU A 228 32.33 -12.82 -4.88
CA GLU A 228 32.84 -12.42 -6.19
C GLU A 228 32.29 -11.04 -6.60
N ASP A 229 33.00 -10.34 -7.50
CA ASP A 229 32.56 -9.04 -8.02
C ASP A 229 31.29 -9.16 -8.88
N ASP A 230 30.51 -8.08 -8.93
CA ASP A 230 29.29 -8.00 -9.74
C ASP A 230 29.56 -8.17 -11.25
N ALA A 231 28.80 -9.07 -11.89
CA ALA A 231 28.81 -9.24 -13.34
C ALA A 231 27.71 -8.40 -14.01
N VAL A 232 28.11 -7.34 -14.73
CA VAL A 232 27.20 -6.41 -15.41
C VAL A 232 27.10 -6.70 -16.90
N TYR A 233 25.88 -6.77 -17.42
CA TYR A 233 25.59 -7.09 -18.83
C TYR A 233 24.82 -5.95 -19.50
N ARG A 234 24.96 -5.85 -20.83
CA ARG A 234 24.32 -4.78 -21.62
C ARG A 234 22.82 -5.00 -21.73
N THR A 235 22.36 -6.24 -21.84
CA THR A 235 20.93 -6.57 -21.99
C THR A 235 20.47 -7.59 -20.94
N ALA A 236 19.18 -7.56 -20.61
CA ALA A 236 18.59 -8.52 -19.67
C ALA A 236 18.70 -9.96 -20.17
N ARG A 237 18.62 -10.18 -21.49
CA ARG A 237 18.76 -11.51 -22.09
C ARG A 237 20.17 -12.07 -21.89
N GLU A 238 21.21 -11.29 -22.20
CA GLU A 238 22.61 -11.70 -21.97
C GLU A 238 22.86 -12.02 -20.50
N LYS A 239 22.30 -11.22 -19.58
CA LYS A 239 22.37 -11.47 -18.13
C LYS A 239 21.74 -12.83 -17.77
N TYR A 240 20.51 -13.10 -18.22
CA TYR A 240 19.84 -14.35 -17.87
C TYR A 240 20.51 -15.58 -18.49
N GLU A 241 20.95 -15.49 -19.75
CA GLU A 241 21.73 -16.55 -20.40
C GLU A 241 23.00 -16.86 -19.59
N ALA A 242 23.75 -15.84 -19.16
CA ALA A 242 24.94 -16.03 -18.33
C ALA A 242 24.64 -16.60 -16.93
N MET A 243 23.54 -16.18 -16.29
CA MET A 243 23.10 -16.74 -15.02
C MET A 243 22.81 -18.24 -15.14
N ILE A 244 22.10 -18.65 -16.20
CA ILE A 244 21.75 -20.06 -16.44
C ILE A 244 23.02 -20.90 -16.69
N GLU A 245 23.99 -20.40 -17.44
CA GLU A 245 25.27 -21.09 -17.62
C GLU A 245 26.02 -21.27 -16.29
N LYS A 246 25.98 -20.29 -15.39
CA LYS A 246 26.55 -20.43 -14.04
C LYS A 246 25.83 -21.48 -13.19
N VAL A 247 24.50 -21.52 -13.27
CA VAL A 247 23.71 -22.56 -12.60
C VAL A 247 24.05 -23.95 -13.16
N LYS A 248 24.21 -24.09 -14.48
CA LYS A 248 24.65 -25.35 -15.12
C LYS A 248 26.02 -25.79 -14.61
N GLU A 249 27.00 -24.88 -14.56
CA GLU A 249 28.35 -25.16 -14.07
C GLU A 249 28.34 -25.66 -12.62
N ALA A 250 27.54 -25.03 -11.75
CA ALA A 250 27.38 -25.42 -10.35
C ALA A 250 26.65 -26.77 -10.22
N HIS A 251 25.52 -26.91 -10.92
CA HIS A 251 24.69 -28.11 -10.89
C HIS A 251 25.43 -29.35 -11.41
N ALA A 252 26.24 -29.21 -12.47
CA ALA A 252 27.06 -30.29 -13.01
C ALA A 252 28.10 -30.85 -12.01
N LYS A 253 28.51 -30.04 -11.03
CA LYS A 253 29.41 -30.44 -9.94
C LYS A 253 28.66 -30.91 -8.69
N GLY A 254 27.33 -30.87 -8.70
CA GLY A 254 26.47 -31.20 -7.55
C GLY A 254 26.39 -30.09 -6.49
N GLN A 255 26.85 -28.87 -6.79
CA GLN A 255 26.82 -27.76 -5.85
C GLN A 255 25.39 -27.21 -5.72
N PRO A 256 24.83 -27.05 -4.50
CA PRO A 256 23.55 -26.39 -4.31
C PRO A 256 23.61 -24.92 -4.73
N CYS A 257 22.55 -24.42 -5.36
CA CYS A 257 22.48 -23.06 -5.89
C CYS A 257 21.17 -22.38 -5.47
N LEU A 258 21.30 -21.17 -4.91
CA LEU A 258 20.18 -20.27 -4.62
C LEU A 258 20.23 -19.10 -5.61
N VAL A 259 19.14 -18.88 -6.34
CA VAL A 259 19.02 -17.81 -7.34
C VAL A 259 18.00 -16.77 -6.85
N GLY A 260 18.49 -15.59 -6.47
CA GLY A 260 17.64 -14.48 -6.04
C GLY A 260 17.05 -13.69 -7.22
N THR A 261 15.77 -13.35 -7.11
CA THR A 261 15.07 -12.49 -8.09
C THR A 261 14.25 -11.41 -7.39
N THR A 262 13.94 -10.32 -8.09
CA THR A 262 13.21 -9.19 -7.50
C THR A 262 11.69 -9.27 -7.63
N SER A 263 11.17 -10.18 -8.46
CA SER A 263 9.73 -10.30 -8.73
C SER A 263 9.35 -11.71 -9.17
N ILE A 264 8.08 -12.07 -8.93
CA ILE A 264 7.50 -13.37 -9.32
C ILE A 264 7.64 -13.58 -10.84
N GLU A 265 7.34 -12.57 -11.65
CA GLU A 265 7.46 -12.66 -13.10
C GLU A 265 8.88 -13.05 -13.55
N LYS A 266 9.92 -12.48 -12.92
CA LYS A 266 11.31 -12.83 -13.22
C LYS A 266 11.66 -14.25 -12.75
N SER A 267 11.10 -14.68 -11.61
CA SER A 267 11.24 -16.06 -11.15
C SER A 267 10.63 -17.07 -12.12
N GLU A 268 9.42 -16.81 -12.60
CA GLU A 268 8.75 -17.66 -13.61
C GLU A 268 9.53 -17.68 -14.93
N GLN A 269 10.07 -16.53 -15.36
CA GLN A 269 10.92 -16.46 -16.54
C GLN A 269 12.18 -17.34 -16.39
N LEU A 270 12.89 -17.23 -15.27
CA LEU A 270 14.09 -18.04 -15.00
C LEU A 270 13.76 -19.52 -14.85
N SER A 271 12.63 -19.84 -14.21
CA SER A 271 12.11 -21.21 -14.09
C SER A 271 11.86 -21.85 -15.46
N ALA A 272 11.24 -21.12 -16.39
CA ALA A 272 11.03 -21.59 -17.74
C ALA A 272 12.35 -21.84 -18.49
N MET A 273 13.35 -20.98 -18.30
CA MET A 273 14.68 -21.15 -18.90
C MET A 273 15.42 -22.38 -18.33
N LEU A 274 15.40 -22.57 -17.01
CA LEU A 274 16.00 -23.75 -16.37
C LEU A 274 15.29 -25.04 -16.79
N THR A 275 13.96 -25.00 -16.94
CA THR A 275 13.16 -26.15 -17.43
C THR A 275 13.53 -26.52 -18.86
N ALA A 276 13.73 -25.52 -19.74
CA ALA A 276 14.15 -25.75 -21.12
C ALA A 276 15.53 -26.43 -21.21
N ASP A 277 16.40 -26.18 -20.24
CA ASP A 277 17.71 -26.81 -20.10
C ASP A 277 17.70 -28.11 -19.28
N GLY A 278 16.53 -28.58 -18.84
CA GLY A 278 16.36 -29.84 -18.13
C GLY A 278 16.83 -29.86 -16.68
N ILE A 279 16.98 -28.69 -16.05
CA ILE A 279 17.44 -28.56 -14.66
C ILE A 279 16.24 -28.57 -13.71
N ALA A 280 16.16 -29.58 -12.85
CA ALA A 280 15.17 -29.64 -11.79
C ALA A 280 15.44 -28.54 -10.75
N HIS A 281 14.42 -27.75 -10.42
CA HIS A 281 14.54 -26.64 -9.49
C HIS A 281 13.20 -26.39 -8.77
N ASN A 282 13.27 -25.63 -7.67
CA ASN A 282 12.11 -25.15 -6.93
C ASN A 282 11.99 -23.62 -7.03
N VAL A 283 10.76 -23.10 -6.91
CA VAL A 283 10.49 -21.66 -6.94
C VAL A 283 9.75 -21.25 -5.67
N LEU A 284 10.25 -20.22 -4.99
CA LEU A 284 9.69 -19.66 -3.76
C LEU A 284 9.15 -18.27 -4.07
N ASN A 285 7.83 -18.11 -3.95
CA ASN A 285 7.10 -16.92 -4.38
C ASN A 285 6.47 -16.13 -3.21
N ALA A 286 6.87 -16.41 -1.96
CA ALA A 286 6.35 -15.79 -0.73
C ALA A 286 4.82 -15.90 -0.56
N ARG A 287 4.20 -16.96 -1.09
CA ARG A 287 2.74 -17.19 -1.01
C ARG A 287 2.36 -18.28 -0.02
N GLN A 288 3.25 -19.24 0.25
CA GLN A 288 2.96 -20.41 1.10
C GLN A 288 4.11 -20.69 2.06
N HIS A 289 4.15 -19.96 3.18
CA HIS A 289 5.28 -19.98 4.12
C HIS A 289 5.67 -21.39 4.64
N GLU A 290 4.70 -22.25 4.96
CA GLU A 290 4.97 -23.57 5.53
C GLU A 290 5.60 -24.55 4.52
N GLN A 291 5.11 -24.55 3.28
CA GLN A 291 5.71 -25.36 2.20
C GLN A 291 7.06 -24.78 1.74
N GLU A 292 7.18 -23.45 1.72
CA GLU A 292 8.42 -22.76 1.36
C GLU A 292 9.56 -23.05 2.36
N ALA A 293 9.24 -23.13 3.66
CA ALA A 293 10.23 -23.50 4.69
C ALA A 293 10.82 -24.89 4.45
N GLN A 294 9.99 -25.87 4.06
CA GLN A 294 10.47 -27.22 3.75
C GLN A 294 11.36 -27.23 2.50
N ILE A 295 11.03 -26.44 1.49
CA ILE A 295 11.83 -26.31 0.27
C ILE A 295 13.19 -25.65 0.56
N ILE A 296 13.20 -24.58 1.37
CA ILE A 296 14.44 -23.90 1.81
C ILE A 296 15.33 -24.85 2.62
N ALA A 297 14.74 -25.61 3.55
CA ALA A 297 15.47 -26.58 4.38
C ALA A 297 16.20 -27.65 3.55
N ASP A 298 15.69 -27.94 2.36
CA ASP A 298 16.26 -28.88 1.40
C ASP A 298 17.14 -28.22 0.32
N ALA A 299 17.21 -26.89 0.28
CA ALA A 299 17.98 -26.14 -0.72
C ALA A 299 19.50 -26.38 -0.64
N GLY A 300 19.99 -26.86 0.51
CA GLY A 300 21.40 -27.21 0.71
C GLY A 300 21.78 -28.64 0.29
N LYS A 301 20.84 -29.43 -0.25
CA LYS A 301 21.10 -30.80 -0.72
C LYS A 301 21.92 -30.80 -2.03
N LEU A 302 22.62 -31.90 -2.28
CA LEU A 302 23.47 -32.07 -3.47
C LEU A 302 22.65 -31.85 -4.76
N GLY A 303 23.12 -30.93 -5.60
CA GLY A 303 22.49 -30.58 -6.88
C GLY A 303 21.18 -29.79 -6.78
N ALA A 304 20.76 -29.36 -5.59
CA ALA A 304 19.53 -28.58 -5.43
C ALA A 304 19.67 -27.19 -6.07
N VAL A 305 18.65 -26.79 -6.85
CA VAL A 305 18.55 -25.44 -7.42
C VAL A 305 17.25 -24.83 -6.91
N THR A 306 17.35 -23.66 -6.28
CA THR A 306 16.20 -22.97 -5.68
C THR A 306 16.17 -21.53 -6.15
N ILE A 307 15.04 -21.10 -6.71
CA ILE A 307 14.78 -19.71 -7.09
C ILE A 307 13.98 -19.05 -5.97
N ALA A 308 14.41 -17.89 -5.49
CA ALA A 308 13.72 -17.14 -4.44
C ALA A 308 13.38 -15.72 -4.89
N THR A 309 12.12 -15.30 -4.72
CA THR A 309 11.71 -13.91 -4.94
C THR A 309 11.91 -13.09 -3.67
N ASN A 310 12.71 -12.01 -3.72
CA ASN A 310 12.96 -11.09 -2.61
C ASN A 310 13.25 -11.84 -1.29
N MET A 311 12.39 -11.69 -0.29
CA MET A 311 12.51 -12.26 1.05
C MET A 311 11.90 -13.66 1.19
N ALA A 312 11.57 -14.36 0.10
CA ALA A 312 11.00 -15.70 0.18
C ALA A 312 11.98 -16.67 0.86
N GLY A 313 11.52 -17.35 1.90
CA GLY A 313 12.34 -18.25 2.71
C GLY A 313 13.15 -17.61 3.84
N ARG A 314 12.90 -16.33 4.16
CA ARG A 314 13.49 -15.65 5.31
C ARG A 314 13.18 -16.37 6.62
N GLY A 315 14.14 -16.39 7.55
CA GLY A 315 14.01 -17.01 8.86
C GLY A 315 14.20 -18.54 8.89
N THR A 316 14.52 -19.16 7.75
CA THR A 316 14.87 -20.59 7.68
C THR A 316 16.30 -20.75 7.15
N ASP A 317 17.15 -21.42 7.92
CA ASP A 317 18.55 -21.66 7.54
C ASP A 317 18.66 -22.69 6.40
N ILE A 318 19.54 -22.39 5.42
CA ILE A 318 19.94 -23.36 4.39
C ILE A 318 21.12 -24.17 4.93
N VAL A 319 20.81 -25.35 5.48
CA VAL A 319 21.81 -26.28 6.01
C VAL A 319 22.40 -27.11 4.86
N LEU A 320 23.73 -27.06 4.71
CA LEU A 320 24.44 -27.87 3.71
C LEU A 320 24.27 -29.37 4.00
N GLY A 321 23.86 -30.15 2.99
CA GLY A 321 23.49 -31.56 3.13
C GLY A 321 22.01 -31.80 3.43
N GLY A 322 21.22 -30.75 3.67
CA GLY A 322 19.81 -30.80 4.06
C GLY A 322 19.61 -30.69 5.57
N SER A 323 18.41 -30.30 5.99
CA SER A 323 18.06 -30.21 7.41
C SER A 323 18.09 -31.58 8.11
N TRP A 324 18.60 -31.61 9.34
CA TRP A 324 18.68 -32.80 10.20
C TRP A 324 17.30 -33.22 10.77
N MET A 325 16.27 -32.37 10.64
CA MET A 325 14.92 -32.62 11.13
C MET A 325 14.02 -33.29 10.07
N ALA A 326 14.49 -34.36 9.43
CA ALA A 326 13.66 -35.25 8.63
C ALA A 326 13.13 -36.42 9.47
#